data_AF-A0A7C3PYZ7-F1
#
_entry.id   AF-A0A7C3PYZ7-F1
#
_cell.length_a   1.000
_cell.length_b   1.000
_cell.length_c   1.000
_cell.angle_alpha   90.00
_cell.angle_beta   90.00
_cell.angle_gamma   90.00
#
_symmetry.space_group_name_H-M   'P 1'
#
loop_
_entity.id
_entity.type
_entity.pdbx_description
1 polymer ?
#
loop_
_entity_poly.entity_id
_entity_poly.type
_entity_poly.pdbx_seq_one_letter_code
_entity_poly.pdbx_strand_id
1 'polypeptide(L)'
;MHTPPSKAVFLDRDDTLIACNGLPAPPPPGKAGDLVDPRQVELLPGVYEACERLVAFGFRLVVVSNQGSVARGAATLRQVEEVNDRVRALLTPN
;
A
#
# COMPACT_ATOMS: atom_id res chain seq x y z
N MET A 1 -15.93 24.27 12.00
CA MET A 1 -15.85 22.89 12.50
C MET A 1 -15.87 21.96 11.30
N HIS A 2 -14.86 21.10 11.12
CA HIS A 2 -14.85 20.13 10.04
C HIS A 2 -15.62 18.91 10.54
N THR A 3 -16.78 18.62 9.96
CA THR A 3 -17.54 17.40 10.28
C THR A 3 -16.66 16.21 9.92
N PRO A 4 -16.40 15.25 10.83
CA PRO A 4 -15.59 14.08 10.49
C PRO A 4 -16.25 13.32 9.33
N PRO A 5 -15.47 12.76 8.39
CA PRO A 5 -16.02 12.02 7.26
C PRO A 5 -16.89 10.88 7.77
N SER A 6 -18.16 10.84 7.35
CA SER A 6 -19.14 9.85 7.80
C SER A 6 -19.03 8.51 7.07
N LYS A 7 -18.14 8.43 6.07
CA LYS A 7 -17.95 7.27 5.21
C LYS A 7 -16.47 7.00 5.00
N ALA A 8 -16.12 5.73 4.89
CA ALA A 8 -14.77 5.27 4.61
C ALA A 8 -14.76 4.25 3.46
N VAL A 9 -13.64 4.19 2.73
CA VAL A 9 -13.33 3.12 1.78
C VAL A 9 -12.15 2.34 2.33
N PHE A 10 -12.33 1.02 2.45
CA PHE A 10 -11.29 0.09 2.86
C PHE A 10 -10.66 -0.50 1.60
N LEU A 11 -9.34 -0.41 1.50
CA LEU A 11 -8.58 -0.79 0.33
C LEU A 11 -7.54 -1.83 0.74
N ASP A 12 -7.40 -2.88 -0.06
CA ASP A 12 -6.20 -3.70 -0.02
C ASP A 12 -5.00 -2.88 -0.56
N ARG A 13 -3.77 -3.34 -0.31
CA ARG A 13 -2.54 -2.67 -0.72
C ARG A 13 -1.92 -3.31 -1.96
N ASP A 14 -1.55 -4.58 -1.83
CA ASP A 14 -0.74 -5.29 -2.82
C ASP A 14 -1.63 -5.70 -4.00
N ASP A 15 -1.25 -5.30 -5.21
CA ASP A 15 -1.99 -5.43 -6.46
C ASP A 15 -3.40 -4.80 -6.46
N THR A 16 -3.66 -3.88 -5.52
CA THR A 16 -4.82 -2.97 -5.50
C THR A 16 -4.39 -1.51 -5.57
N LEU A 17 -3.42 -1.11 -4.76
CA LEU A 17 -2.81 0.22 -4.79
C LEU A 17 -1.45 0.21 -5.49
N ILE A 18 -0.67 -0.84 -5.29
CA ILE A 18 0.71 -0.95 -5.78
C ILE A 18 0.94 -2.25 -6.53
N ALA A 19 1.84 -2.23 -7.52
CA ALA A 19 2.19 -3.43 -8.27
C ALA A 19 3.11 -4.35 -7.46
N CYS A 20 2.73 -5.62 -7.27
CA CYS A 20 3.53 -6.59 -6.51
C CYS A 20 3.76 -7.90 -7.28
N ASN A 21 2.74 -8.42 -7.98
CA ASN A 21 2.85 -9.69 -8.71
C ASN A 21 3.85 -9.68 -9.87
N GLY A 22 4.17 -8.50 -10.41
CA GLY A 22 5.16 -8.34 -11.48
C GLY A 22 6.62 -8.27 -11.01
N LEU A 23 6.86 -8.25 -9.70
CA LEU A 23 8.22 -8.12 -9.16
C LEU A 23 8.98 -9.45 -9.26
N PRO A 24 10.33 -9.40 -9.39
CA PRO A 24 11.15 -10.59 -9.23
C PRO A 24 10.87 -11.26 -7.90
N ALA A 25 10.87 -12.60 -7.89
CA ALA A 25 10.71 -13.33 -6.64
C ALA A 25 11.83 -12.94 -5.66
N PRO A 26 11.49 -12.55 -4.42
CA PRO A 26 12.50 -12.25 -3.41
C PRO A 26 13.24 -13.53 -3.00
N PRO A 27 14.43 -13.40 -2.38
CA PRO A 27 15.14 -14.54 -1.84
C PRO A 27 14.31 -15.29 -0.80
N PRO A 28 14.49 -16.62 -0.64
CA PRO A 28 13.87 -17.38 0.43
C PRO A 28 14.16 -16.74 1.81
N PRO A 29 13.19 -16.73 2.73
CA PRO A 29 11.88 -17.40 2.69
C PRO A 29 10.74 -16.60 2.04
N GLY A 30 11.07 -15.55 1.27
CA GLY A 30 10.09 -14.77 0.50
C GLY A 30 9.42 -15.56 -0.62
N LYS A 31 8.31 -15.04 -1.12
CA LYS A 31 7.52 -15.61 -2.22
C LYS A 31 7.19 -14.52 -3.25
N ALA A 32 6.87 -14.94 -4.47
CA ALA A 32 6.38 -14.01 -5.50
C ALA A 32 5.19 -13.19 -4.96
N GLY A 33 5.20 -11.89 -5.24
CA GLY A 33 4.25 -10.92 -4.68
C GLY A 33 4.67 -10.29 -3.35
N ASP A 34 5.67 -10.82 -2.64
CA ASP A 34 6.18 -10.15 -1.44
C ASP A 34 7.01 -8.91 -1.83
N LEU A 35 6.50 -7.73 -1.50
CA LEU A 35 7.24 -6.46 -1.63
C LEU A 35 7.78 -6.03 -0.26
N VAL A 36 9.10 -6.10 -0.09
CA VAL A 36 9.80 -5.77 1.17
C VAL A 36 10.85 -4.67 1.03
N ASP A 37 11.10 -4.21 -0.20
CA ASP A 37 12.00 -3.10 -0.49
C ASP A 37 11.18 -1.87 -0.91
N PRO A 38 11.18 -0.77 -0.14
CA PRO A 38 10.40 0.43 -0.45
C PRO A 38 10.78 1.04 -1.81
N ARG A 39 11.97 0.77 -2.36
CA ARG A 39 12.40 1.30 -3.66
C ARG A 39 11.67 0.66 -4.84
N GLN A 40 11.03 -0.49 -4.63
CA GLN A 40 10.25 -1.20 -5.65
C GLN A 40 8.76 -0.81 -5.64
N VAL A 41 8.34 0.10 -4.75
CA VAL A 41 6.95 0.51 -4.64
C VAL A 41 6.58 1.43 -5.81
N GLU A 42 5.63 0.97 -6.61
CA GLU A 42 5.02 1.70 -7.72
C GLU A 42 3.50 1.61 -7.62
N LEU A 43 2.81 2.75 -7.75
CA LEU A 43 1.35 2.77 -7.80
C LEU A 43 0.87 2.11 -9.10
N LEU A 44 -0.25 1.39 -9.03
CA LEU A 44 -0.93 0.94 -10.24
C LEU A 44 -1.49 2.15 -11.02
N PRO A 45 -1.66 2.05 -12.35
CA PRO A 45 -2.20 3.13 -13.16
C PRO A 45 -3.56 3.62 -12.65
N GLY A 46 -3.72 4.94 -12.49
CA GLY A 46 -4.97 5.57 -12.06
C GLY A 46 -5.24 5.54 -10.55
N VAL A 47 -4.39 4.91 -9.74
CA VAL A 47 -4.60 4.79 -8.28
C VAL A 47 -4.56 6.15 -7.58
N TYR A 48 -3.62 7.01 -7.96
CA TYR A 48 -3.50 8.34 -7.37
C TYR A 48 -4.78 9.15 -7.61
N GLU A 49 -5.24 9.22 -8.86
CA GLU A 49 -6.43 9.95 -9.28
C GLU A 49 -7.70 9.36 -8.67
N ALA A 50 -7.78 8.04 -8.53
CA ALA A 50 -8.91 7.38 -7.86
C ALA A 50 -8.97 7.73 -6.37
N CYS A 51 -7.83 7.68 -5.67
CA CYS A 51 -7.74 8.03 -4.25
C CYS A 51 -8.06 9.50 -4.02
N GLU A 52 -7.50 10.39 -4.84
CA GLU A 52 -7.78 11.83 -4.79
C GLU A 52 -9.28 12.11 -4.95
N ARG A 53 -9.93 11.48 -5.94
CA ARG A 53 -11.38 11.61 -6.13
C ARG A 53 -12.18 11.13 -4.93
N LEU A 54 -11.84 9.97 -4.35
CA LEU A 54 -12.55 9.46 -3.17
C LEU A 54 -12.43 10.42 -1.98
N VAL A 55 -11.26 10.99 -1.75
CA VAL A 55 -11.06 12.02 -0.71
C VAL A 55 -11.87 13.27 -1.02
N ALA A 56 -11.89 13.74 -2.27
CA ALA A 56 -12.70 14.89 -2.69
C ALA A 56 -14.22 14.67 -2.51
N PHE A 57 -14.69 13.41 -2.58
CA PHE A 57 -16.07 13.03 -2.28
C PHE A 57 -16.35 12.83 -0.77
N GLY A 58 -15.40 13.15 0.11
CA GLY A 58 -15.56 13.11 1.56
C GLY A 58 -15.40 11.72 2.18
N PHE A 59 -14.77 10.76 1.48
CA PHE A 59 -14.43 9.47 2.05
C PHE A 59 -13.09 9.53 2.79
N ARG A 60 -13.02 8.82 3.93
CA ARG A 60 -11.74 8.46 4.54
C ARG A 60 -11.20 7.19 3.89
N LEU A 61 -9.93 7.21 3.48
CA LEU A 61 -9.27 6.00 2.96
C LEU A 61 -8.59 5.24 4.10
N VAL A 62 -8.79 3.93 4.13
CA VAL A 62 -8.18 3.03 5.12
C VAL A 62 -7.56 1.87 4.36
N VAL A 63 -6.24 1.68 4.50
CA VAL A 63 -5.55 0.53 3.91
C VAL A 63 -5.56 -0.63 4.91
N VAL A 64 -5.97 -1.80 4.45
CA VAL A 64 -5.98 -3.05 5.22
C VAL A 64 -5.25 -4.09 4.39
N SER A 65 -4.10 -4.59 4.86
CA SER A 65 -3.29 -5.54 4.11
C SER A 65 -2.69 -6.61 5.01
N ASN A 66 -2.67 -7.85 4.52
CA ASN A 66 -2.04 -8.98 5.18
C ASN A 66 -0.56 -9.07 4.76
N GLN A 67 0.36 -9.10 5.71
CA GLN A 67 1.81 -9.15 5.43
C GLN A 67 2.43 -10.45 5.93
N GLY A 68 2.06 -11.55 5.28
CA GLY A 68 2.51 -12.90 5.64
C GLY A 68 4.02 -13.14 5.47
N SER A 69 4.72 -12.27 4.75
CA SER A 69 6.19 -12.24 4.64
C SER A 69 6.86 -12.15 6.02
N VAL A 70 6.26 -11.40 6.96
CA VAL A 70 6.76 -11.28 8.34
C VAL A 70 6.69 -12.62 9.07
N ALA A 71 5.55 -13.30 9.02
CA ALA A 71 5.37 -14.59 9.67
C ALA A 71 6.30 -15.69 9.09
N ARG A 72 6.67 -15.56 7.81
CA ARG A 72 7.63 -16.46 7.16
C ARG A 72 9.09 -16.13 7.45
N GLY A 73 9.38 -15.00 8.09
CA GLY A 73 10.75 -14.50 8.30
C GLY A 73 11.39 -13.89 7.04
N ALA A 74 10.59 -13.56 6.03
CA ALA A 74 11.04 -12.93 4.78
C ALA A 74 11.14 -11.39 4.90
N ALA A 75 10.46 -10.82 5.91
CA ALA A 75 10.45 -9.40 6.19
C ALA A 75 10.44 -9.13 7.69
N THR A 76 10.99 -7.99 8.09
CA THR A 76 10.80 -7.41 9.41
C THR A 76 9.58 -6.47 9.41
N LEU A 77 9.00 -6.22 10.58
CA LEU A 77 7.93 -5.21 10.73
C LEU A 77 8.38 -3.82 10.25
N ARG A 78 9.66 -3.49 10.47
CA ARG A 78 10.24 -2.23 10.00
C ARG A 78 10.23 -2.12 8.48
N GLN A 79 10.60 -3.17 7.76
CA GLN A 79 10.55 -3.18 6.29
C GLN A 79 9.12 -3.01 5.77
N VAL A 80 8.15 -3.64 6.43
CA VAL A 80 6.72 -3.43 6.10
C VAL A 80 6.31 -1.96 6.31
N GLU A 81 6.75 -1.32 7.40
CA GLU A 81 6.46 0.10 7.63
C GLU A 81 7.16 1.01 6.63
N GLU A 82 8.40 0.73 6.25
CA GLU A 82 9.13 1.49 5.22
C GLU A 82 8.40 1.43 3.86
N VAL A 83 7.84 0.26 3.50
CA VAL A 83 6.97 0.11 2.32
C VAL A 83 5.70 0.95 2.49
N ASN A 84 5.04 0.86 3.64
CA ASN A 84 3.82 1.65 3.92
C ASN A 84 4.07 3.16 3.86
N ASP A 85 5.21 3.64 4.37
CA ASP A 85 5.63 5.04 4.30
C ASP A 85 5.83 5.48 2.86
N ARG A 86 6.43 4.63 2.02
CA ARG A 86 6.58 4.92 0.61
C ARG A 86 5.22 5.01 -0.10
N VAL A 87 4.28 4.11 0.20
CA VAL A 87 2.90 4.19 -0.34
C VAL A 87 2.23 5.50 0.09
N ARG A 88 2.32 5.87 1.37
CA ARG A 88 1.79 7.15 1.88
C ARG A 88 2.39 8.35 1.14
N ALA A 89 3.71 8.35 0.94
CA ALA A 89 4.41 9.42 0.24
C ALA A 89 3.97 9.55 -1.24
N LEU A 90 3.66 8.44 -1.90
CA LEU A 90 3.16 8.46 -3.29
C LEU A 90 1.70 8.91 -3.41
N LEU A 91 0.89 8.73 -2.35
CA LEU A 91 -0.53 9.11 -2.33
C LEU A 91 -0.80 10.49 -1.73
N THR A 92 0.23 11.15 -1.19
CA THR A 92 0.09 12.49 -0.62
C THR A 92 0.63 13.51 -1.64
N PRO A 93 -0.14 14.53 -2.03
CA PRO A 93 0.38 15.60 -2.86
C PRO A 93 1.55 16.30 -2.16
N ASN A 94 2.55 16.73 -2.93
CA ASN A 94 3.64 17.60 -2.45
C ASN A 94 3.13 18.99 -2.07
#